data_AF-A0A3D3MPL3-F1
#
_entry.id   AF-A0A3D3MPL3-F1
#
_cell.length_a   1.000
_cell.length_b   1.000
_cell.length_c   1.000
_cell.angle_alpha   90.00
_cell.angle_beta   90.00
_cell.angle_gamma   90.00
#
_symmetry.space_group_name_H-M   'P 1'
#
loop_
_entity.id
_entity.type
_entity.pdbx_description
1 polymer ?
#
loop_
_entity_poly.entity_id
_entity_poly.type
_entity_poly.pdbx_seq_one_letter_code
_entity_poly.pdbx_strand_id
1 'polypeptide(L)'
;MFDFFKPITITYGITVCNEHKELKILLDILLPLIDKNDEVLILRDVTNPDQKVGDLLDSYKSKINVIEAKLNGDFATFKNRLIENAKSRYLFQIDADEYPTEHFIKTLKPYLKKEKSVEMFFVPRINIVEGITDEYVKQMGWEINEEGYINFPDYQARIIKNNKKIFWKNKVHEVLYGNKNFTEVPKKYELSLIHKKNIERQKMQNDFYETLED
;
A
#
# COMPACT_ATOMS: atom_id res chain seq x y z
N MET A 1 1.47 30.99 -8.73
CA MET A 1 0.58 31.51 -7.66
C MET A 1 -0.73 30.72 -7.52
N PHE A 2 -1.23 30.04 -8.56
CA PHE A 2 -2.55 29.35 -8.55
C PHE A 2 -2.63 27.99 -7.85
N ASP A 3 -1.51 27.35 -7.50
CA ASP A 3 -1.54 25.96 -7.00
C ASP A 3 -1.83 25.82 -5.50
N PHE A 4 -1.77 26.93 -4.73
CA PHE A 4 -1.89 26.92 -3.27
C PHE A 4 -3.33 26.68 -2.77
N PHE A 5 -4.33 27.00 -3.60
CA PHE A 5 -5.75 26.85 -3.29
C PHE A 5 -6.37 25.56 -3.83
N LYS A 6 -5.64 24.80 -4.64
CA LYS A 6 -6.18 23.56 -5.18
C LYS A 6 -6.28 22.52 -4.05
N PRO A 7 -7.44 21.83 -3.93
CA PRO A 7 -7.61 20.81 -2.92
C PRO A 7 -6.61 19.66 -3.13
N ILE A 8 -6.16 19.07 -2.02
CA ILE A 8 -5.40 17.82 -2.07
C ILE A 8 -6.41 16.71 -2.33
N THR A 9 -6.21 16.00 -3.43
CA THR A 9 -6.94 14.76 -3.76
C THR A 9 -5.96 13.61 -3.80
N ILE A 10 -6.42 12.44 -3.40
CA ILE A 10 -5.63 11.21 -3.29
C ILE A 10 -6.35 10.11 -4.06
N THR A 11 -5.62 9.37 -4.87
CA THR A 11 -6.06 8.07 -5.39
C THR A 11 -5.47 7.06 -4.43
N TYR A 12 -6.32 6.32 -3.73
CA TYR A 12 -5.95 5.15 -2.95
C TYR A 12 -5.90 3.96 -3.89
N GLY A 13 -4.70 3.65 -4.38
CA GLY A 13 -4.45 2.57 -5.31
C GLY A 13 -4.21 1.27 -4.55
N ILE A 14 -5.05 0.26 -4.76
CA ILE A 14 -4.99 -1.00 -4.00
C ILE A 14 -4.73 -2.15 -4.96
N THR A 15 -3.70 -2.93 -4.72
CA THR A 15 -3.44 -4.17 -5.47
C THR A 15 -4.01 -5.38 -4.74
N VAL A 16 -4.70 -6.27 -5.45
CA VAL A 16 -5.32 -7.48 -4.88
C VAL A 16 -5.24 -8.65 -5.86
N CYS A 17 -5.08 -9.87 -5.35
CA CYS A 17 -5.16 -11.12 -6.10
C CYS A 17 -6.21 -12.07 -5.49
N ASN A 18 -6.02 -12.50 -4.24
CA ASN A 18 -6.87 -13.49 -3.55
C ASN A 18 -7.23 -13.12 -2.08
N GLU A 19 -6.84 -11.92 -1.65
CA GLU A 19 -6.92 -11.41 -0.27
C GLU A 19 -8.31 -10.82 0.06
N HIS A 20 -9.40 -11.54 -0.25
CA HIS A 20 -10.77 -11.03 -0.11
C HIS A 20 -11.14 -10.57 1.32
N LYS A 21 -10.63 -11.24 2.37
CA LYS A 21 -10.96 -10.86 3.75
C LYS A 21 -10.26 -9.58 4.16
N GLU A 22 -8.99 -9.49 3.80
CA GLU A 22 -8.11 -8.38 4.12
C GLU A 22 -8.51 -7.14 3.32
N LEU A 23 -8.80 -7.30 2.02
CA LEU A 23 -9.34 -6.24 1.19
C LEU A 23 -10.65 -5.68 1.78
N LYS A 24 -11.53 -6.56 2.28
CA LYS A 24 -12.77 -6.11 2.92
C LYS A 24 -12.48 -5.23 4.14
N ILE A 25 -11.55 -5.65 5.00
CA ILE A 25 -11.13 -4.88 6.18
C ILE A 25 -10.58 -3.51 5.75
N LEU A 26 -9.67 -3.49 4.78
CA LEU A 26 -9.10 -2.26 4.24
C LEU A 26 -10.19 -1.31 3.72
N LEU A 27 -11.12 -1.80 2.90
CA LEU A 27 -12.20 -0.98 2.34
C LEU A 27 -13.18 -0.47 3.42
N ASP A 28 -13.53 -1.30 4.40
CA ASP A 28 -14.41 -0.90 5.51
C ASP A 28 -13.78 0.19 6.40
N ILE A 29 -12.47 0.15 6.58
CA ILE A 29 -11.72 1.19 7.32
C ILE A 29 -11.57 2.46 6.48
N LEU A 30 -11.18 2.31 5.21
CA LEU A 30 -10.78 3.43 4.37
C LEU A 30 -11.97 4.28 3.92
N LEU A 31 -13.02 3.65 3.39
CA LEU A 31 -14.12 4.35 2.70
C LEU A 31 -14.87 5.37 3.58
N PRO A 32 -15.11 5.13 4.89
CA PRO A 32 -15.75 6.12 5.76
C PRO A 32 -14.87 7.33 6.07
N LEU A 33 -13.56 7.26 5.83
CA LEU A 33 -12.57 8.26 6.26
C LEU A 33 -12.10 9.19 5.14
N ILE A 34 -12.25 8.79 3.89
CA ILE A 34 -11.83 9.57 2.72
C ILE A 34 -12.93 10.52 2.26
N ASP A 35 -12.56 11.57 1.53
CA ASP A 35 -13.55 12.52 1.02
C ASP A 35 -14.04 12.18 -0.38
N LYS A 36 -15.17 12.78 -0.77
CA LYS A 36 -15.83 12.54 -2.06
C LYS A 36 -15.00 12.90 -3.30
N ASN A 37 -13.90 13.63 -3.14
CA ASN A 37 -13.01 14.00 -4.25
C ASN A 37 -11.80 13.07 -4.35
N ASP A 38 -11.64 12.16 -3.39
CA ASP A 38 -10.67 11.08 -3.48
C ASP A 38 -11.19 9.96 -4.38
N GLU A 39 -10.26 9.16 -4.85
CA GLU A 39 -10.53 8.01 -5.71
C GLU A 39 -10.04 6.75 -5.01
N VAL A 40 -10.82 5.67 -5.04
CA VAL A 40 -10.32 4.33 -4.72
C VAL A 40 -10.19 3.57 -6.03
N LEU A 41 -8.97 3.18 -6.37
CA LEU A 41 -8.64 2.48 -7.61
C LEU A 41 -8.07 1.10 -7.25
N ILE A 42 -8.83 0.05 -7.55
CA ILE A 42 -8.39 -1.32 -7.35
C ILE A 42 -7.72 -1.81 -8.63
N LEU A 43 -6.51 -2.36 -8.50
CA LEU A 43 -5.85 -3.16 -9.51
C LEU A 43 -5.95 -4.63 -9.11
N ARG A 44 -6.82 -5.37 -9.80
CA ARG A 44 -7.03 -6.80 -9.57
C ARG A 44 -6.11 -7.63 -10.48
N ASP A 45 -5.33 -8.52 -9.87
CA ASP A 45 -4.58 -9.52 -10.60
C ASP A 45 -5.54 -10.62 -11.09
N VAL A 46 -5.58 -10.79 -12.41
CA VAL A 46 -6.40 -11.83 -13.07
C VAL A 46 -5.54 -12.95 -13.66
N THR A 47 -4.30 -13.11 -13.18
CA THR A 47 -3.45 -14.26 -13.51
C THR A 47 -4.12 -15.55 -13.03
N ASN A 48 -4.56 -15.57 -11.76
CA ASN A 48 -5.36 -16.64 -11.16
C ASN A 48 -6.60 -16.02 -10.49
N PRO A 49 -7.68 -15.78 -11.24
CA PRO A 49 -8.84 -15.05 -10.73
C PRO A 49 -9.47 -15.71 -9.50
N ASP A 50 -9.59 -14.95 -8.41
CA ASP A 50 -10.35 -15.36 -7.23
C ASP A 50 -11.79 -14.85 -7.31
N GLN A 51 -12.77 -15.77 -7.21
CA GLN A 51 -14.19 -15.45 -7.29
C GLN A 51 -14.65 -14.60 -6.11
N LYS A 52 -14.15 -14.85 -4.89
CA LYS A 52 -14.56 -14.11 -3.69
C LYS A 52 -14.09 -12.67 -3.75
N VAL A 53 -12.90 -12.42 -4.31
CA VAL A 53 -12.44 -11.06 -4.61
C VAL A 53 -13.40 -10.40 -5.61
N GLY A 54 -13.81 -11.10 -6.68
CA GLY A 54 -14.79 -10.58 -7.64
C GLY A 54 -16.11 -10.19 -6.99
N ASP A 55 -16.73 -11.10 -6.24
CA ASP A 55 -18.00 -10.89 -5.54
C ASP A 55 -17.90 -9.71 -4.54
N LEU A 56 -16.77 -9.60 -3.85
CA LEU A 56 -16.50 -8.48 -2.95
C LEU A 56 -16.46 -7.16 -3.74
N LEU A 57 -15.68 -7.07 -4.82
CA LEU A 57 -15.58 -5.84 -5.61
C LEU A 57 -16.94 -5.40 -6.16
N ASP A 58 -17.78 -6.34 -6.59
CA ASP A 58 -19.15 -6.06 -7.04
C ASP A 58 -20.01 -5.42 -5.94
N SER A 59 -19.82 -5.81 -4.67
CA SER A 59 -20.53 -5.22 -3.54
C SER A 59 -20.09 -3.77 -3.23
N TYR A 60 -18.89 -3.35 -3.67
CA TYR A 60 -18.37 -1.99 -3.48
C TYR A 60 -18.39 -1.15 -4.78
N LYS A 61 -18.89 -1.66 -5.90
CA LYS A 61 -18.78 -1.05 -7.25
C LYS A 61 -19.22 0.42 -7.38
N SER A 62 -20.09 0.91 -6.51
CA SER A 62 -20.53 2.31 -6.51
C SER A 62 -19.54 3.28 -5.84
N LYS A 63 -18.51 2.75 -5.16
CA LYS A 63 -17.54 3.50 -4.37
C LYS A 63 -16.10 3.34 -4.86
N ILE A 64 -15.85 2.41 -5.77
CA ILE A 64 -14.50 2.06 -6.24
C ILE A 64 -14.46 2.01 -7.78
N ASN A 65 -13.28 2.26 -8.34
CA ASN A 65 -12.96 1.94 -9.72
C ASN A 65 -12.11 0.68 -9.73
N VAL A 66 -12.36 -0.24 -10.67
CA VAL A 66 -11.58 -1.48 -10.81
C VAL A 66 -10.92 -1.49 -12.19
N ILE A 67 -9.63 -1.80 -12.20
CA ILE A 67 -8.87 -2.16 -13.40
C ILE A 67 -8.28 -3.55 -13.19
N GLU A 68 -8.13 -4.30 -14.28
CA GLU A 68 -7.61 -5.67 -14.24
C GLU A 68 -6.33 -5.77 -15.07
N ALA A 69 -5.37 -6.53 -14.57
CA ALA A 69 -4.17 -6.88 -15.31
C ALA A 69 -3.66 -8.25 -14.84
N LYS A 70 -2.79 -8.87 -15.62
CA LYS A 70 -2.05 -10.06 -15.17
C LYS A 70 -0.72 -9.61 -14.59
N LEU A 71 -0.38 -10.06 -13.39
CA LEU A 71 0.91 -9.80 -12.75
C LEU A 71 2.08 -10.38 -13.58
N ASN A 72 1.93 -11.60 -14.11
CA ASN A 72 2.96 -12.28 -14.91
C ASN A 72 4.38 -12.28 -14.30
N GLY A 73 4.49 -12.23 -12.96
CA GLY A 73 5.78 -12.16 -12.26
C GLY A 73 6.54 -10.83 -12.43
N ASP A 74 5.93 -9.80 -13.00
CA ASP A 74 6.51 -8.46 -13.12
C ASP A 74 5.67 -7.48 -12.31
N PHE A 75 6.05 -7.33 -11.04
CA PHE A 75 5.34 -6.48 -10.10
C PHE A 75 5.40 -5.01 -10.53
N ALA A 76 6.54 -4.53 -11.05
CA ALA A 76 6.66 -3.12 -11.43
C ALA A 76 5.71 -2.76 -12.57
N THR A 77 5.66 -3.58 -13.62
CA THR A 77 4.71 -3.39 -14.73
C THR A 77 3.27 -3.41 -14.21
N PHE A 78 2.96 -4.32 -13.29
CA PHE A 78 1.64 -4.40 -12.67
C PHE A 78 1.33 -3.12 -11.86
N LYS A 79 2.15 -2.74 -10.87
CA LYS A 79 1.94 -1.56 -10.03
C LYS A 79 1.92 -0.26 -10.82
N ASN A 80 2.67 -0.15 -11.92
CA ASN A 80 2.64 1.02 -12.81
C ASN A 80 1.25 1.27 -13.43
N ARG A 81 0.38 0.25 -13.53
CA ARG A 81 -1.02 0.45 -13.95
C ARG A 81 -1.80 1.36 -13.01
N LEU A 82 -1.51 1.34 -11.71
CA LEU A 82 -2.11 2.28 -10.76
C LEU A 82 -1.63 3.71 -11.06
N ILE A 83 -0.35 3.89 -11.36
CA ILE A 83 0.22 5.20 -11.68
C ILE A 83 -0.39 5.76 -12.96
N GLU A 84 -0.54 4.93 -14.00
CA GLU A 84 -1.16 5.31 -15.27
C GLU A 84 -2.60 5.79 -15.06
N ASN A 85 -3.39 5.05 -14.30
CA ASN A 85 -4.84 5.25 -14.16
C ASN A 85 -5.26 6.19 -13.02
N ALA A 86 -4.37 6.48 -12.06
CA ALA A 86 -4.67 7.41 -10.97
C ALA A 86 -5.00 8.82 -11.49
N LYS A 87 -6.09 9.41 -11.00
CA LYS A 87 -6.60 10.72 -11.43
C LYS A 87 -6.30 11.84 -10.45
N SER A 88 -6.06 11.51 -9.19
CA SER A 88 -5.81 12.48 -8.13
C SER A 88 -4.39 13.04 -8.15
N ARG A 89 -4.14 14.08 -7.33
CA ARG A 89 -2.82 14.73 -7.26
C ARG A 89 -1.74 13.85 -6.64
N TYR A 90 -2.14 12.95 -5.75
CA TYR A 90 -1.27 11.95 -5.13
C TYR A 90 -1.84 10.56 -5.38
N LEU A 91 -0.96 9.58 -5.46
CA LEU A 91 -1.28 8.17 -5.38
C LEU A 91 -0.76 7.66 -4.04
N PHE A 92 -1.65 7.11 -3.21
CA PHE A 92 -1.31 6.33 -2.04
C PHE A 92 -1.56 4.86 -2.40
N GLN A 93 -0.48 4.13 -2.65
CA GLN A 93 -0.53 2.71 -2.95
C GLN A 93 -0.54 1.88 -1.66
N ILE A 94 -1.48 0.95 -1.54
CA ILE A 94 -1.69 0.10 -0.34
C ILE A 94 -1.87 -1.35 -0.83
N ASP A 95 -1.21 -2.30 -0.18
CA ASP A 95 -1.44 -3.72 -0.51
C ASP A 95 -2.72 -4.21 0.19
N ALA A 96 -3.42 -5.20 -0.38
CA ALA A 96 -4.72 -5.64 0.14
C ALA A 96 -4.67 -6.23 1.58
N ASP A 97 -3.50 -6.67 2.03
CA ASP A 97 -3.22 -7.18 3.39
C ASP A 97 -2.71 -6.11 4.36
N GLU A 98 -2.76 -4.84 3.96
CA GLU A 98 -2.42 -3.69 4.79
C GLU A 98 -3.62 -2.76 4.97
N TYR A 99 -3.65 -2.04 6.09
CA TYR A 99 -4.59 -0.94 6.27
C TYR A 99 -3.98 0.23 7.05
N PRO A 100 -4.30 1.48 6.67
CA PRO A 100 -3.81 2.65 7.40
C PRO A 100 -4.58 2.81 8.71
N THR A 101 -3.91 3.36 9.72
CA THR A 101 -4.62 3.81 10.92
C THR A 101 -5.61 4.94 10.58
N GLU A 102 -6.69 5.03 11.35
CA GLU A 102 -7.70 6.08 11.17
C GLU A 102 -7.08 7.48 11.32
N HIS A 103 -6.20 7.66 12.30
CA HIS A 103 -5.52 8.95 12.52
C HIS A 103 -4.65 9.33 11.33
N PHE A 104 -4.01 8.35 10.67
CA PHE A 104 -3.18 8.65 9.50
C PHE A 104 -4.04 9.19 8.35
N ILE A 105 -5.16 8.55 8.01
CA ILE A 105 -6.05 9.04 6.94
C ILE A 105 -6.58 10.44 7.26
N LYS A 106 -7.03 10.67 8.50
CA LYS A 106 -7.57 11.97 8.94
C LYS A 106 -6.54 13.11 8.87
N THR A 107 -5.26 12.82 9.01
CA THR A 107 -4.18 13.83 9.02
C THR A 107 -3.37 13.90 7.74
N LEU A 108 -3.56 12.95 6.81
CA LEU A 108 -2.75 12.81 5.60
C LEU A 108 -2.84 14.05 4.69
N LYS A 109 -4.05 14.55 4.39
CA LYS A 109 -4.20 15.71 3.49
C LYS A 109 -3.56 16.99 4.04
N PRO A 110 -3.78 17.38 5.31
CA PRO A 110 -3.03 18.48 5.93
C PRO A 110 -1.51 18.28 5.84
N TYR A 111 -1.02 17.07 6.08
CA TYR A 111 0.41 16.74 6.00
C TYR A 111 0.96 16.91 4.57
N LEU A 112 0.30 16.34 3.55
CA LEU A 112 0.70 16.49 2.13
C LEU A 112 0.64 17.95 1.66
N LYS A 113 -0.28 18.75 2.20
CA LYS A 113 -0.36 20.19 1.90
C LYS A 113 0.84 20.95 2.46
N LYS A 114 1.27 20.60 3.67
CA LYS A 114 2.47 21.17 4.31
C LYS A 114 3.73 20.77 3.54
N GLU A 115 3.85 19.49 3.18
CA GLU A 115 5.00 18.92 2.48
C GLU A 115 4.87 18.99 0.94
N LYS A 116 4.22 20.03 0.41
CA LYS A 116 3.89 20.15 -1.03
C LYS A 116 5.10 20.13 -1.98
N SER A 117 6.33 20.31 -1.50
CA SER A 117 7.55 20.21 -2.31
C SER A 117 8.02 18.76 -2.47
N VAL A 118 7.62 17.84 -1.58
CA VAL A 118 8.03 16.44 -1.56
C VAL A 118 7.26 15.62 -2.61
N GLU A 119 7.95 14.78 -3.35
CA GLU A 119 7.34 13.96 -4.42
C GLU A 119 7.08 12.51 -4.03
N MET A 120 7.75 11.99 -3.01
CA MET A 120 7.62 10.61 -2.52
C MET A 120 7.68 10.56 -0.99
N PHE A 121 6.83 9.75 -0.38
CA PHE A 121 6.77 9.60 1.06
C PHE A 121 6.89 8.13 1.44
N PHE A 122 7.87 7.84 2.28
CA PHE A 122 8.01 6.57 2.95
C PHE A 122 7.09 6.55 4.16
N VAL A 123 6.17 5.60 4.19
CA VAL A 123 5.18 5.43 5.26
C VAL A 123 5.66 4.33 6.20
N PRO A 124 5.67 4.55 7.53
CA PRO A 124 6.03 3.50 8.46
C PRO A 124 4.99 2.37 8.40
N ARG A 125 5.46 1.13 8.36
CA ARG A 125 4.62 -0.06 8.47
C ARG A 125 4.88 -0.76 9.80
N ILE A 126 3.80 -1.13 10.47
CA ILE A 126 3.78 -2.02 11.62
C ILE A 126 3.54 -3.43 11.07
N ASN A 127 4.48 -4.35 11.31
CA ASN A 127 4.32 -5.75 10.98
C ASN A 127 3.99 -6.55 12.24
N ILE A 128 2.89 -7.30 12.19
CA ILE A 128 2.45 -8.22 13.25
C ILE A 128 2.29 -9.61 12.64
N VAL A 129 2.98 -10.59 13.19
CA VAL A 129 2.88 -11.99 12.77
C VAL A 129 2.29 -12.80 13.93
N GLU A 130 1.02 -13.19 13.81
CA GLU A 130 0.36 -14.03 14.81
C GLU A 130 0.98 -15.43 14.84
N GLY A 131 1.32 -15.89 16.04
CA GLY A 131 1.98 -17.19 16.26
C GLY A 131 3.47 -17.21 15.94
N ILE A 132 4.12 -16.05 15.81
CA ILE A 132 5.58 -15.97 15.69
C ILE A 132 6.26 -16.45 16.98
N THR A 133 7.39 -17.16 16.86
CA THR A 133 8.18 -17.66 17.99
C THR A 133 9.54 -16.97 18.03
N ASP A 134 10.15 -16.90 19.21
CA ASP A 134 11.47 -16.28 19.40
C ASP A 134 12.56 -16.97 18.56
N GLU A 135 12.47 -18.30 18.35
CA GLU A 135 13.38 -19.03 17.49
C GLU A 135 13.28 -18.56 16.04
N TYR A 136 12.05 -18.34 15.53
CA TYR A 136 11.83 -17.87 14.17
C TYR A 136 12.32 -16.43 14.00
N VAL A 137 12.06 -15.56 14.98
CA VAL A 137 12.57 -14.17 14.99
C VAL A 137 14.09 -14.16 14.91
N LYS A 138 14.75 -14.98 15.73
CA LYS A 138 16.21 -15.11 15.75
C LYS A 138 16.76 -15.68 14.43
N GLN A 139 16.09 -16.68 13.86
CA GLN A 139 16.47 -17.27 12.56
C GLN A 139 16.44 -16.22 11.45
N MET A 140 15.41 -15.37 11.43
CA MET A 140 15.25 -14.33 10.42
C MET A 140 16.06 -13.06 10.70
N GLY A 141 16.75 -12.97 11.85
CA GLY A 141 17.49 -11.78 12.27
C GLY A 141 16.59 -10.56 12.49
N TRP A 142 15.35 -10.78 12.91
CA TRP A 142 14.38 -9.71 13.16
C TRP A 142 14.44 -9.20 14.59
N GLU A 143 14.04 -7.95 14.78
CA GLU A 143 13.84 -7.33 16.09
C GLU A 143 12.34 -7.18 16.36
N ILE A 144 11.90 -7.56 17.55
CA ILE A 144 10.53 -7.32 18.02
C ILE A 144 10.60 -6.32 19.18
N ASN A 145 9.82 -5.25 19.08
CA ASN A 145 9.72 -4.27 20.16
C ASN A 145 8.73 -4.71 21.26
N GLU A 146 8.61 -3.91 22.32
CA GLU A 146 7.74 -4.20 23.48
C GLU A 146 6.25 -4.37 23.12
N GLU A 147 5.81 -3.81 21.98
CA GLU A 147 4.43 -3.89 21.48
C GLU A 147 4.21 -5.11 20.56
N GLY A 148 5.24 -5.92 20.32
CA GLY A 148 5.17 -7.08 19.42
C GLY A 148 5.36 -6.73 17.94
N TYR A 149 5.86 -5.54 17.61
CA TYR A 149 6.04 -5.11 16.22
C TYR A 149 7.41 -5.48 15.69
N ILE A 150 7.42 -6.11 14.52
CA ILE A 150 8.63 -6.62 13.87
C ILE A 150 9.29 -5.48 13.06
N ASN A 151 10.56 -5.21 13.34
CA ASN A 151 11.44 -4.26 12.65
C ASN A 151 10.85 -2.84 12.49
N PHE A 152 10.12 -2.35 13.49
CA PHE A 152 9.45 -1.06 13.38
C PHE A 152 10.43 0.16 13.43
N PRO A 153 10.36 1.12 12.48
CA PRO A 153 9.42 1.20 11.39
C PRO A 153 9.97 0.46 10.17
N ASP A 154 9.11 -0.36 9.56
CA ASP A 154 9.40 -0.91 8.25
C ASP A 154 8.92 0.09 7.20
N TYR A 155 9.78 1.03 6.82
CA TYR A 155 9.39 2.11 5.91
C TYR A 155 9.12 1.61 4.48
N GLN A 156 7.95 1.92 3.96
CA GLN A 156 7.51 1.51 2.63
C GLN A 156 7.23 2.73 1.75
N ALA A 157 7.72 2.73 0.51
CA ALA A 157 7.51 3.82 -0.44
C ALA A 157 6.06 3.79 -0.99
N ARG A 158 5.12 4.39 -0.24
CA ARG A 158 3.68 4.17 -0.43
C ARG A 158 2.94 5.34 -1.05
N ILE A 159 3.45 6.57 -0.91
CA ILE A 159 2.75 7.75 -1.40
C ILE A 159 3.64 8.52 -2.37
N ILE A 160 3.11 8.84 -3.55
CA ILE A 160 3.80 9.63 -4.56
C ILE A 160 2.93 10.75 -5.09
N LYS A 161 3.56 11.84 -5.53
CA LYS A 161 2.89 12.81 -6.40
C LYS A 161 2.60 12.17 -7.75
N ASN A 162 1.37 12.31 -8.21
CA ASN A 162 0.93 11.82 -9.51
C ASN A 162 1.33 12.81 -10.62
N ASN A 163 2.63 12.98 -10.84
CA ASN A 163 3.19 13.83 -11.90
C ASN A 163 3.50 13.04 -13.19
N LYS A 164 3.16 11.74 -13.21
CA LYS A 164 3.40 10.77 -14.30
C LYS A 164 4.88 10.60 -14.69
N LYS A 165 5.81 11.04 -13.84
CA LYS A 165 7.27 10.86 -14.00
C LYS A 165 7.85 9.83 -13.05
N ILE A 166 7.11 9.52 -11.98
CA ILE A 166 7.48 8.53 -10.99
C ILE A 166 6.89 7.19 -11.40
N PHE A 167 7.68 6.12 -11.36
CA PHE A 167 7.27 4.78 -11.74
C PHE A 167 8.07 3.69 -10.99
N TRP A 168 7.48 2.51 -10.84
CA TRP A 168 8.13 1.32 -10.30
C TRP A 168 9.10 0.72 -11.33
N LYS A 169 10.25 0.26 -10.87
CA LYS A 169 11.29 -0.44 -11.63
C LYS A 169 11.67 -1.74 -10.89
N ASN A 170 12.20 -2.71 -11.63
CA ASN A 170 12.58 -4.08 -11.21
C ASN A 170 11.38 -5.02 -11.12
N LYS A 171 11.58 -6.29 -11.44
CA LYS A 171 10.47 -7.25 -11.50
C LYS A 171 9.96 -7.63 -10.12
N VAL A 172 10.85 -7.84 -9.14
CA VAL A 172 10.54 -8.43 -7.82
C VAL A 172 10.92 -7.49 -6.68
N HIS A 173 12.16 -6.99 -6.64
CA HIS A 173 12.62 -5.99 -5.67
C HIS A 173 12.36 -4.57 -6.16
N GLU A 174 11.07 -4.22 -6.20
CA GLU A 174 10.62 -2.99 -6.84
C GLU A 174 11.10 -1.74 -6.13
N VAL A 175 11.57 -0.78 -6.92
CA VAL A 175 11.94 0.56 -6.43
C VAL A 175 11.23 1.63 -7.24
N LEU A 176 10.79 2.69 -6.59
CA LEU A 176 10.28 3.86 -7.27
C LEU A 176 11.43 4.68 -7.84
N TYR A 177 11.31 5.07 -9.10
CA TYR A 177 12.27 5.88 -9.85
C TYR A 177 11.61 7.17 -10.36
N GLY A 178 12.42 8.19 -10.65
CA GLY A 178 11.95 9.44 -11.29
C GLY A 178 11.48 10.54 -10.34
N ASN A 179 11.53 10.32 -9.02
CA ASN A 179 11.28 11.35 -8.02
C ASN A 179 12.50 12.26 -7.82
N LYS A 180 12.28 13.53 -7.44
CA LYS A 180 13.36 14.49 -7.15
C LYS A 180 13.76 14.55 -5.69
N ASN A 181 12.83 14.26 -4.80
CA ASN A 181 13.02 14.28 -3.36
C ASN A 181 12.04 13.29 -2.71
N PHE A 182 12.33 12.95 -1.47
CA PHE A 182 11.48 12.12 -0.65
C PHE A 182 11.55 12.59 0.80
N THR A 183 10.61 12.13 1.61
CA THR A 183 10.67 12.23 3.06
C THR A 183 10.13 10.96 3.69
N GLU A 184 10.42 10.76 4.97
CA GLU A 184 9.78 9.75 5.79
C GLU A 184 8.63 10.40 6.57
N VAL A 185 7.46 9.78 6.54
CA VAL A 185 6.37 10.11 7.46
C VAL A 185 6.88 9.82 8.88
N PRO A 186 6.61 10.68 9.88
CA PRO A 186 7.16 10.50 11.22
C PRO A 186 6.91 9.10 11.77
N LYS A 187 7.96 8.48 12.35
CA LYS A 187 7.93 7.17 13.02
C LYS A 187 6.97 7.19 14.23
N LYS A 188 5.68 7.05 13.96
CA LYS A 188 4.60 7.05 14.94
C LYS A 188 3.56 6.00 14.56
N TYR A 189 3.09 5.24 15.54
CA TYR A 189 2.12 4.18 15.30
C TYR A 189 0.83 4.72 14.68
N GLU A 190 0.35 5.87 15.15
CA GLU A 190 -0.85 6.51 14.62
C GLU A 190 -0.69 7.08 13.19
N LEU A 191 0.52 7.06 12.61
CA LEU A 191 0.82 7.47 11.24
C LEU A 191 1.27 6.30 10.35
N SER A 192 0.98 5.06 10.75
CA SER A 192 1.47 3.85 10.11
C SER A 192 0.43 3.10 9.28
N LEU A 193 0.91 2.28 8.36
CA LEU A 193 0.18 1.13 7.83
C LEU A 193 0.31 -0.03 8.81
N ILE A 194 -0.75 -0.80 8.99
CA ILE A 194 -0.76 -2.02 9.77
C ILE A 194 -0.80 -3.18 8.79
N HIS A 195 0.17 -4.08 8.92
CA HIS A 195 0.27 -5.32 8.16
C HIS A 195 0.22 -6.48 9.15
N LYS A 196 -0.88 -7.23 9.12
CA LYS A 196 -1.13 -8.33 10.03
C LYS A 196 -1.31 -9.62 9.26
N LYS A 197 -0.51 -10.64 9.63
CA LYS A 197 -0.58 -11.97 9.02
C LYS A 197 -0.34 -13.06 10.05
N ASN A 198 -0.66 -14.30 9.69
CA ASN A 198 -0.28 -15.47 10.49
C ASN A 198 1.10 -15.99 10.06
N ILE A 199 1.75 -16.76 10.94
CA ILE A 199 3.07 -17.33 10.68
C ILE A 199 3.10 -18.25 9.45
N GLU A 200 2.01 -18.96 9.14
CA GLU A 200 1.92 -19.83 7.97
C GLU A 200 2.03 -19.04 6.67
N ARG A 201 1.28 -17.94 6.53
CA ARG A 201 1.40 -17.04 5.37
C ARG A 201 2.75 -16.36 5.31
N GLN A 202 3.33 -16.00 6.46
CA GLN A 202 4.68 -15.42 6.50
C GLN A 202 5.72 -16.39 5.90
N LYS A 203 5.65 -17.68 6.26
CA LYS A 203 6.55 -18.70 5.70
C LYS A 203 6.31 -18.91 4.21
N MET A 204 5.05 -19.07 3.79
CA MET A 204 4.71 -19.21 2.37
C MET A 204 5.18 -18.03 1.51
N GLN A 205 5.02 -16.80 2.02
CA GLN A 205 5.52 -15.60 1.32
C GLN A 205 7.05 -15.63 1.21
N ASN A 206 7.77 -15.92 2.30
CA ASN A 206 9.23 -15.99 2.27
C ASN A 206 9.73 -17.05 1.28
N ASP A 207 9.16 -18.26 1.34
CA ASP A 207 9.51 -19.35 0.42
C ASP A 207 9.27 -18.93 -1.04
N PHE A 208 8.14 -18.26 -1.32
CA PHE A 208 7.84 -17.76 -2.66
C PHE A 208 8.85 -16.71 -3.11
N TYR A 209 9.20 -15.73 -2.26
CA TYR A 209 10.20 -14.72 -2.60
C TYR A 209 11.60 -15.32 -2.81
N GLU A 210 11.98 -16.36 -2.07
CA GLU A 210 13.23 -17.09 -2.31
C GLU A 210 13.26 -17.81 -3.66
N THR A 211 12.09 -18.17 -4.22
CA THR A 211 12.01 -18.76 -5.56
C THR A 211 12.07 -17.75 -6.71
N LEU A 212 11.93 -16.46 -6.41
CA LEU A 212 11.99 -15.40 -7.40
C LEU A 212 13.44 -14.93 -7.54
N GLU A 213 14.14 -15.43 -8.56
CA GLU A 213 15.44 -14.90 -8.98
C GLU A 213 15.28 -13.49 -9.59
N ASP A 214 16.25 -12.59 -9.35
CA ASP A 214 16.30 -11.22 -9.88
C ASP A 214 16.40 -11.14 -11.43
#